data_AF-A0A1H6ZMM4-F1
#
_entry.id   AF-A0A1H6ZMM4-F1
#
_cell.length_a   1.000
_cell.length_b   1.000
_cell.length_c   1.000
_cell.angle_alpha   90.00
_cell.angle_beta   90.00
_cell.angle_gamma   90.00
#
_symmetry.space_group_name_H-M   'P 1'
#
loop_
_entity.id
_entity.type
_entity.pdbx_description
1 polymer ?
#
loop_
_entity_poly.entity_id
_entity_poly.type
_entity_poly.pdbx_seq_one_letter_code
_entity_poly.pdbx_strand_id
1 'polypeptide(L)'
;MSERGGRGITTTAFSATEWDLLTSLPGRVVVATAQPGPGRPHRGVAAGLAGLDAMAAGRAFDSDLVRAVVSTIYARHDGASAPVAQLADLVDVLAACRAVVRVLDRRADPADSAAYRQWVQSVAARVCRTASEVVPGGALAPADRRFLDRLGGALDLG
;
A
#
# COMPACT_ATOMS: atom_id res chain seq x y z
N MET A 1 26.77 -20.89 -20.03
CA MET A 1 25.66 -21.44 -19.22
C MET A 1 24.71 -20.28 -18.92
N SER A 2 23.63 -20.26 -19.69
CA SER A 2 22.37 -19.52 -19.63
C SER A 2 22.20 -18.25 -18.77
N GLU A 3 22.08 -17.14 -19.50
CA GLU A 3 21.09 -16.05 -19.42
C GLU A 3 20.10 -16.00 -18.23
N ARG A 4 20.08 -14.87 -17.51
CA ARG A 4 18.85 -14.14 -17.16
C ARG A 4 19.11 -12.64 -17.19
N GLY A 5 18.76 -12.00 -18.31
CA GLY A 5 18.65 -10.55 -18.37
C GLY A 5 17.51 -10.10 -17.45
N GLY A 6 17.86 -9.49 -16.32
CA GLY A 6 16.91 -8.77 -15.48
C GLY A 6 16.41 -7.57 -16.26
N ARG A 7 15.22 -7.71 -16.87
CA ARG A 7 14.60 -6.62 -17.61
C ARG A 7 14.02 -5.65 -16.59
N GLY A 8 14.85 -4.71 -16.15
CA GLY A 8 14.42 -3.52 -15.43
C GLY A 8 13.50 -2.69 -16.32
N ILE A 9 12.23 -3.06 -16.39
CA ILE A 9 11.18 -2.37 -17.13
C ILE A 9 9.92 -2.40 -16.29
N THR A 10 9.81 -1.49 -15.33
CA THR A 10 8.53 -1.24 -14.65
C THR A 10 8.12 0.21 -14.83
N THR A 11 9.03 1.18 -14.69
CA THR A 11 8.70 2.60 -14.87
C THR A 11 8.29 2.97 -16.31
N THR A 12 8.91 2.41 -17.35
CA THR A 12 8.62 2.81 -18.75
C THR A 12 7.29 2.27 -19.29
N ALA A 13 6.63 1.36 -18.55
CA ALA A 13 5.34 0.78 -18.94
C ALA A 13 4.13 1.64 -18.50
N PHE A 14 4.35 2.59 -17.60
CA PHE A 14 3.32 3.48 -17.07
C PHE A 14 3.54 4.92 -17.54
N SER A 15 2.46 5.64 -17.80
CA SER A 15 2.51 7.09 -17.92
C SER A 15 2.88 7.73 -16.57
N ALA A 16 3.32 8.99 -16.58
CA ALA A 16 3.66 9.71 -15.35
C ALA A 16 2.50 9.72 -14.33
N THR A 17 1.26 9.91 -14.79
CA THR A 17 0.06 9.89 -13.92
C THR A 17 -0.25 8.51 -13.36
N GLU A 18 -0.10 7.46 -14.17
CA GLU A 18 -0.28 6.07 -13.72
C GLU A 18 0.78 5.68 -12.68
N TRP A 19 2.03 6.12 -12.89
CA TRP A 19 3.13 5.90 -11.95
C TRP A 19 2.96 6.70 -10.66
N ASP A 20 2.49 7.93 -10.74
CA ASP A 20 2.17 8.73 -9.55
C ASP A 20 1.04 8.10 -8.72
N LEU A 21 0.02 7.57 -9.38
CA LEU A 21 -1.06 6.82 -8.73
C LEU A 21 -0.52 5.56 -8.00
N LEU A 22 0.36 4.78 -8.63
CA LEU A 22 1.00 3.62 -8.02
C LEU A 22 1.89 4.00 -6.83
N THR A 23 2.67 5.08 -6.94
CA THR A 23 3.62 5.47 -5.89
C THR A 23 2.97 6.22 -4.73
N SER A 24 1.80 6.84 -4.93
CA SER A 24 1.07 7.54 -3.87
C SER A 24 0.10 6.65 -3.08
N LEU A 25 -0.42 5.57 -3.69
CA LEU A 25 -1.43 4.72 -3.06
C LEU A 25 -1.00 4.13 -1.71
N PRO A 26 0.21 3.55 -1.53
CA PRO A 26 0.62 2.96 -0.25
C PRO A 26 0.58 3.97 0.91
N GLY A 27 1.05 5.19 0.67
CA GLY A 27 1.01 6.27 1.67
C GLY A 27 -0.42 6.68 2.04
N ARG A 28 -1.30 6.80 1.04
CA ARG A 28 -2.74 7.09 1.27
C ARG A 28 -3.42 5.99 2.09
N VAL A 29 -3.07 4.73 1.83
CA VAL A 29 -3.55 3.58 2.61
C VAL A 29 -3.08 3.66 4.06
N VAL A 30 -1.80 3.96 4.31
CA VAL A 30 -1.29 4.17 5.68
C VAL A 30 -2.10 5.25 6.40
N VAL A 31 -2.32 6.40 5.76
CA VAL A 31 -3.06 7.52 6.36
C VAL A 31 -4.51 7.15 6.66
N ALA A 32 -5.26 6.62 5.69
CA ALA A 32 -6.65 6.21 5.92
C ALA A 32 -6.78 5.08 6.95
N THR A 33 -5.77 4.20 7.00
CA THR A 33 -5.71 3.17 8.02
C THR A 33 -5.43 3.81 9.39
N ALA A 34 -4.55 4.80 9.49
CA ALA A 34 -4.23 5.49 10.74
C ALA A 34 -5.37 6.37 11.31
N GLN A 35 -6.30 6.83 10.46
CA GLN A 35 -7.35 7.75 10.89
C GLN A 35 -8.31 7.15 11.94
N PRO A 36 -8.63 7.91 13.00
CA PRO A 36 -9.67 7.52 13.95
C PRO A 36 -11.05 7.53 13.27
N GLY A 37 -11.97 6.72 13.78
CA GLY A 37 -13.34 6.65 13.27
C GLY A 37 -14.23 5.80 14.17
N PRO A 38 -15.54 5.69 13.88
CA PRO A 38 -16.46 4.93 14.71
C PRO A 38 -15.97 3.48 14.92
N GLY A 39 -15.67 3.12 16.17
CA GLY A 39 -15.17 1.80 16.54
C GLY A 39 -13.71 1.51 16.17
N ARG A 40 -12.94 2.53 15.76
CA ARG A 40 -11.49 2.44 15.52
C ARG A 40 -10.74 3.23 16.60
N PRO A 41 -9.77 2.62 17.30
CA PRO A 41 -9.03 3.32 18.34
C PRO A 41 -8.18 4.45 17.75
N HIS A 42 -7.90 5.46 18.55
CA HIS A 42 -6.92 6.47 18.17
C HIS A 42 -5.55 5.80 18.00
N ARG A 43 -4.87 6.09 16.90
CA ARG A 43 -3.61 5.42 16.57
C ARG A 43 -2.44 6.36 16.81
N GLY A 44 -1.56 5.94 17.71
CA GLY A 44 -0.35 6.68 18.04
C GLY A 44 0.79 6.45 17.05
N VAL A 45 1.96 6.98 17.39
CA VAL A 45 3.20 6.91 16.59
C VAL A 45 3.55 5.49 16.15
N ALA A 46 3.30 4.47 16.99
CA ALA A 46 3.57 3.07 16.67
C ALA A 46 2.85 2.59 15.39
N ALA A 47 1.63 3.05 15.14
CA ALA A 47 0.89 2.70 13.92
C ALA A 47 1.49 3.37 12.68
N GLY A 48 1.97 4.60 12.80
CA GLY A 48 2.71 5.29 11.74
C GLY A 48 4.01 4.57 11.39
N LEU A 49 4.79 4.19 12.42
CA LEU A 49 6.03 3.43 12.25
C LEU A 49 5.78 2.05 11.60
N ALA A 50 4.75 1.33 12.02
CA ALA A 50 4.38 0.06 11.38
C ALA A 50 3.95 0.24 9.91
N GLY A 51 3.34 1.39 9.55
CA GLY A 51 3.05 1.73 8.16
C GLY A 51 4.30 1.95 7.33
N LEU A 52 5.27 2.70 7.87
CA LEU A 52 6.57 2.93 7.23
C LEU A 52 7.35 1.63 7.06
N ASP A 53 7.42 0.79 8.10
CA ASP A 53 8.07 -0.52 8.07
C ASP A 53 7.39 -1.44 7.03
N ALA A 54 6.06 -1.43 6.96
CA ALA A 54 5.33 -2.21 5.97
C ALA A 54 5.60 -1.76 4.52
N MET A 55 5.77 -0.45 4.29
CA MET A 55 6.17 0.07 2.99
C MET A 55 7.60 -0.35 2.66
N ALA A 56 8.52 -0.26 3.62
CA ALA A 56 9.90 -0.73 3.48
C ALA A 56 10.00 -2.24 3.20
N ALA A 57 9.09 -3.04 3.79
CA ALA A 57 9.02 -4.48 3.56
C ALA A 57 8.75 -4.86 2.09
N GLY A 58 8.20 -3.92 1.28
CA GLY A 58 8.05 -4.11 -0.16
C GLY A 58 9.38 -4.37 -0.89
N ARG A 59 10.52 -3.95 -0.33
CA ARG A 59 11.85 -4.24 -0.92
C ARG A 59 12.18 -5.74 -0.96
N ALA A 60 11.56 -6.52 -0.08
CA ALA A 60 11.77 -7.97 0.01
C ALA A 60 10.80 -8.78 -0.86
N PHE A 61 9.84 -8.13 -1.55
CA PHE A 61 8.95 -8.83 -2.46
C PHE A 61 9.70 -9.27 -3.73
N ASP A 62 9.38 -10.46 -4.22
CA ASP A 62 9.87 -10.97 -5.50
C ASP A 62 9.03 -10.39 -6.67
N SER A 63 9.03 -9.06 -6.76
CA SER A 63 8.34 -8.31 -7.81
C SER A 63 9.14 -7.06 -8.13
N ASP A 64 9.56 -6.93 -9.39
CA ASP A 64 10.30 -5.76 -9.86
C ASP A 64 9.44 -4.50 -9.78
N LEU A 65 8.13 -4.63 -10.00
CA LEU A 65 7.19 -3.52 -9.87
C LEU A 65 7.16 -2.99 -8.44
N VAL A 66 6.99 -3.87 -7.44
CA VAL A 66 6.96 -3.48 -6.04
C VAL A 66 8.28 -2.84 -5.62
N ARG A 67 9.41 -3.44 -6.00
CA ARG A 67 10.74 -2.88 -5.70
C ARG A 67 10.94 -1.50 -6.32
N ALA A 68 10.52 -1.28 -7.56
CA ALA A 68 10.61 0.02 -8.23
C ALA A 68 9.70 1.09 -7.61
N VAL A 69 8.48 0.73 -7.21
CA VAL A 69 7.56 1.63 -6.50
C VAL A 69 8.17 2.05 -5.18
N VAL A 70 8.66 1.10 -4.38
CA VAL A 70 9.31 1.41 -3.10
C VAL A 70 10.53 2.31 -3.29
N SER A 71 11.40 1.99 -4.25
CA SER A 71 12.56 2.83 -4.57
C SER A 71 12.16 4.27 -4.91
N THR A 72 11.08 4.45 -5.67
CA THR A 72 10.58 5.78 -6.05
C THR A 72 10.01 6.54 -4.87
N ILE A 73 9.26 5.86 -3.99
CA ILE A 73 8.70 6.48 -2.78
C ILE A 73 9.84 7.07 -1.94
N TYR A 74 10.89 6.30 -1.69
CA TYR A 74 12.01 6.77 -0.87
C TYR A 74 12.88 7.82 -1.57
N ALA A 75 13.14 7.70 -2.87
CA ALA A 75 13.88 8.72 -3.62
C ALA A 75 13.18 10.10 -3.62
N ARG A 76 11.83 10.12 -3.60
CA ARG A 76 11.04 11.36 -3.49
C ARG A 76 11.19 12.02 -2.11
N HIS A 77 11.37 11.23 -1.06
CA HIS A 77 11.53 11.73 0.31
C HIS A 77 12.91 12.35 0.58
N ASP A 78 13.94 11.95 -0.17
CA ASP A 78 15.29 12.51 -0.01
C ASP A 78 15.44 13.94 -0.56
N GLY A 79 14.43 14.47 -1.28
CA GLY A 79 14.51 15.76 -1.99
C GLY A 79 13.37 16.77 -1.76
N ALA A 80 12.28 16.40 -1.07
CA ALA A 80 11.12 17.29 -0.87
C ALA A 80 10.49 17.13 0.51
N SER A 81 10.06 18.26 1.10
CA SER A 81 9.20 18.26 2.29
C SER A 81 7.97 17.40 2.00
N ALA A 82 7.74 16.40 2.85
CA ALA A 82 6.72 15.38 2.62
C ALA A 82 5.38 16.07 2.27
N PRO A 83 4.72 15.72 1.16
CA PRO A 83 3.34 16.09 0.99
C PRO A 83 2.63 15.51 2.21
N VAL A 84 2.06 16.37 3.05
CA VAL A 84 1.10 15.94 4.06
C VAL A 84 0.07 15.18 3.23
N ALA A 85 0.07 13.85 3.33
CA ALA A 85 -0.88 13.03 2.61
C ALA A 85 -2.25 13.58 2.98
N GLN A 86 -2.84 14.31 2.04
CA GLN A 86 -4.09 15.01 2.27
C GLN A 86 -5.06 13.98 2.83
N LEU A 87 -5.77 14.36 3.89
CA LEU A 87 -6.71 13.49 4.60
C LEU A 87 -7.64 12.82 3.58
N ALA A 88 -7.27 11.61 3.15
CA ALA A 88 -7.96 10.93 2.08
C ALA A 88 -9.12 10.20 2.74
N ASP A 89 -10.34 10.55 2.35
CA ASP A 89 -11.51 9.80 2.78
C ASP A 89 -11.36 8.34 2.32
N LEU A 90 -11.91 7.42 3.10
CA LEU A 90 -11.97 6.00 2.79
C LEU A 90 -12.52 5.78 1.37
N VAL A 91 -13.54 6.53 0.97
CA VAL A 91 -14.13 6.44 -0.37
C VAL A 91 -13.09 6.71 -1.45
N ASP A 92 -12.27 7.75 -1.28
CA ASP A 92 -11.23 8.12 -2.24
C ASP A 92 -10.10 7.10 -2.28
N VAL A 93 -9.74 6.52 -1.14
CA VAL A 93 -8.73 5.44 -1.08
C VAL A 93 -9.22 4.20 -1.79
N LEU A 94 -10.48 3.78 -1.56
CA LEU A 94 -11.06 2.63 -2.26
C LEU A 94 -11.21 2.89 -3.76
N ALA A 95 -11.57 4.12 -4.16
CA ALA A 95 -11.61 4.51 -5.56
C ALA A 95 -10.21 4.46 -6.21
N ALA A 96 -9.19 4.93 -5.51
CA ALA A 96 -7.80 4.86 -5.96
C ALA A 96 -7.29 3.42 -6.07
N CYS A 97 -7.66 2.53 -5.13
CA CYS A 97 -7.35 1.10 -5.23
C CYS A 97 -7.92 0.51 -6.53
N ARG A 98 -9.21 0.71 -6.80
CA ARG A 98 -9.83 0.22 -8.05
C ARG A 98 -9.21 0.81 -9.30
N ALA A 99 -8.82 2.09 -9.25
CA ALA A 99 -8.11 2.73 -10.37
C ALA A 99 -6.75 2.08 -10.61
N VAL A 100 -6.00 1.77 -9.54
CA VAL A 100 -4.73 1.04 -9.63
C VAL A 100 -4.93 -0.36 -10.21
N VAL A 101 -5.91 -1.13 -9.73
CA VAL A 101 -6.19 -2.47 -10.29
C VAL A 101 -6.41 -2.38 -11.81
N ARG A 102 -7.25 -1.45 -12.28
CA ARG A 102 -7.46 -1.23 -13.73
C ARG A 102 -6.20 -0.80 -14.48
N VAL A 103 -5.26 -0.11 -13.85
CA VAL A 103 -3.98 0.26 -14.47
C VAL A 103 -3.07 -0.97 -14.55
N LEU A 104 -2.98 -1.74 -13.48
CA LEU A 104 -2.18 -2.97 -13.41
C LEU A 104 -2.66 -4.01 -14.41
N ASP A 105 -3.97 -4.26 -14.49
CA ASP A 105 -4.54 -5.24 -15.44
C ASP A 105 -4.27 -4.89 -16.90
N ARG A 106 -4.07 -3.61 -17.21
CA ARG A 106 -3.78 -3.13 -18.57
C ARG A 106 -2.30 -3.10 -18.92
N ARG A 107 -1.41 -3.04 -17.92
CA ARG A 107 0.00 -2.64 -18.13
C ARG A 107 1.04 -3.54 -17.48
N ALA A 108 0.69 -4.23 -16.39
CA ALA A 108 1.58 -5.13 -15.67
C ALA A 108 1.25 -6.59 -16.03
N ASP A 109 2.24 -7.48 -15.90
CA ASP A 109 1.92 -8.90 -15.92
C ASP A 109 1.10 -9.31 -14.68
N PRO A 110 0.40 -10.45 -14.73
CA PRO A 110 -0.47 -10.88 -13.63
C PRO A 110 0.26 -11.10 -12.29
N ALA A 111 1.54 -11.51 -12.33
CA ALA A 111 2.30 -11.79 -11.11
C ALA A 111 2.70 -10.50 -10.40
N ASP A 112 3.23 -9.52 -11.14
CA ASP A 112 3.54 -8.19 -10.60
C ASP A 112 2.28 -7.46 -10.13
N SER A 113 1.17 -7.58 -10.87
CA SER A 113 -0.13 -7.04 -10.46
C SER A 113 -0.58 -7.64 -9.11
N ALA A 114 -0.54 -8.97 -8.96
CA ALA A 114 -0.91 -9.64 -7.73
C ALA A 114 0.02 -9.27 -6.57
N ALA A 115 1.33 -9.25 -6.79
CA ALA A 115 2.32 -8.90 -5.78
C ALA A 115 2.12 -7.47 -5.26
N TYR A 116 1.89 -6.50 -6.16
CA TYR A 116 1.61 -5.12 -5.77
C TYR A 116 0.34 -5.02 -4.91
N ARG A 117 -0.76 -5.64 -5.33
CA ARG A 117 -2.03 -5.61 -4.60
C ARG A 117 -1.89 -6.22 -3.21
N GLN A 118 -1.26 -7.39 -3.11
CA GLN A 118 -0.99 -8.06 -1.85
C GLN A 118 -0.10 -7.22 -0.93
N TRP A 119 0.93 -6.58 -1.49
CA TRP A 119 1.80 -5.69 -0.73
C TRP A 119 1.01 -4.53 -0.12
N VAL A 120 0.19 -3.83 -0.90
CA VAL A 120 -0.67 -2.72 -0.40
C VAL A 120 -1.63 -3.20 0.69
N GLN A 121 -2.29 -4.35 0.52
CA GLN A 121 -3.13 -4.94 1.56
C GLN A 121 -2.34 -5.25 2.84
N SER A 122 -1.11 -5.77 2.68
CA SER A 122 -0.23 -6.10 3.80
C SER A 122 0.21 -4.86 4.59
N VAL A 123 0.32 -3.69 3.94
CA VAL A 123 0.59 -2.41 4.58
C VAL A 123 -0.54 -2.03 5.53
N ALA A 124 -1.78 -2.03 5.04
CA ALA A 124 -2.95 -1.77 5.88
C ALA A 124 -3.04 -2.76 7.05
N ALA A 125 -2.82 -4.05 6.79
CA ALA A 125 -2.93 -5.08 7.81
C ALA A 125 -1.93 -4.89 8.96
N ARG A 126 -0.68 -4.47 8.67
CA ARG A 126 0.32 -4.17 9.71
C ARG A 126 -0.09 -2.97 10.55
N VAL A 127 -0.58 -1.90 9.94
CA VAL A 127 -1.06 -0.71 10.67
C VAL A 127 -2.28 -1.04 11.55
N CYS A 128 -3.17 -1.94 11.13
CA CYS A 128 -4.29 -2.39 11.97
C CYS A 128 -3.87 -3.28 13.15
N ARG A 129 -2.80 -4.07 13.01
CA ARG A 129 -2.33 -4.97 14.07
C ARG A 129 -1.71 -4.24 15.26
N THR A 130 -1.08 -3.08 15.05
CA THR A 130 -0.49 -2.30 16.17
C THR A 130 -1.52 -1.90 17.22
N ALA A 131 -2.76 -1.64 16.80
CA ALA A 131 -3.86 -1.36 17.73
C ALA A 131 -4.35 -2.62 18.46
N SER A 132 -4.17 -3.80 17.86
CA SER A 132 -4.60 -5.09 18.44
C SER A 132 -3.63 -5.60 19.49
N GLU A 133 -2.36 -5.23 19.41
CA GLU A 133 -1.34 -5.54 20.44
C GLU A 133 -1.67 -4.89 21.80
N VAL A 134 -2.49 -3.83 21.79
CA VAL A 134 -2.97 -3.14 23.01
C VAL A 134 -4.22 -3.84 23.59
N VAL A 135 -4.89 -4.70 22.83
CA VAL A 135 -6.12 -5.41 23.25
C VAL A 135 -5.76 -6.82 23.78
N PRO A 136 -6.25 -7.21 24.97
CA PRO A 136 -6.07 -8.58 25.47
C PRO A 136 -6.62 -9.60 24.47
N GLY A 137 -5.76 -10.52 24.02
CA GLY A 137 -6.10 -11.55 23.03
C GLY A 137 -5.69 -11.24 21.58
N GLY A 138 -5.09 -10.07 21.30
CA GLY A 138 -4.42 -9.78 20.01
C GLY A 138 -5.34 -9.78 18.78
N ALA A 139 -6.66 -9.86 18.98
CA ALA A 139 -7.62 -9.94 17.89
C ALA A 139 -7.85 -8.56 17.27
N LEU A 140 -7.90 -8.50 15.93
CA LEU A 140 -8.28 -7.30 15.20
C LEU A 140 -9.66 -6.79 15.64
N ALA A 141 -9.74 -5.48 15.90
CA ALA A 141 -11.00 -4.80 16.14
C ALA A 141 -11.97 -5.04 14.96
N PRO A 142 -13.29 -5.24 15.19
CA PRO A 142 -14.26 -5.50 14.12
C PRO A 142 -14.28 -4.42 13.03
N ALA A 143 -14.05 -3.16 13.39
CA ALA A 143 -13.98 -2.06 12.44
C ALA A 143 -12.76 -2.17 11.51
N ASP A 144 -11.62 -2.63 12.03
CA ASP A 144 -10.40 -2.83 11.26
C ASP A 144 -10.49 -4.05 10.34
N ARG A 145 -11.16 -5.12 10.78
CA ARG A 145 -11.49 -6.26 9.91
C ARG A 145 -12.34 -5.81 8.72
N ARG A 146 -13.45 -5.09 8.97
CA ARG A 146 -14.32 -4.55 7.91
C ARG A 146 -13.58 -3.60 6.95
N PHE A 147 -12.64 -2.81 7.47
CA PHE A 147 -11.79 -1.96 6.63
C PHE A 147 -10.92 -2.82 5.70
N LEU A 148 -10.23 -3.84 6.23
CA LEU A 148 -9.38 -4.73 5.44
C LEU A 148 -10.18 -5.53 4.41
N ASP A 149 -11.40 -5.95 4.73
CA ASP A 149 -12.28 -6.64 3.78
C ASP A 149 -12.67 -5.72 2.61
N ARG A 150 -13.04 -4.47 2.91
CA ARG A 150 -13.35 -3.47 1.87
C ARG A 150 -12.14 -3.13 1.01
N LEU A 151 -10.97 -3.01 1.63
CA LEU A 151 -9.73 -2.75 0.92
C LEU A 151 -9.37 -3.93 0.01
N GLY A 152 -9.49 -5.17 0.51
CA GLY A 152 -9.28 -6.39 -0.27
C GLY A 152 -10.21 -6.48 -1.46
N GLY A 153 -11.50 -6.18 -1.28
CA GLY A 153 -12.45 -6.12 -2.40
C GLY A 153 -12.15 -5.00 -3.42
N ALA A 154 -11.65 -3.85 -2.98
CA ALA A 154 -11.24 -2.77 -3.89
C ALA A 154 -9.91 -3.05 -4.61
N LEU A 155 -9.07 -3.92 -4.03
CA LEU A 155 -7.85 -4.44 -4.62
C LEU A 155 -8.08 -5.73 -5.41
N ASP A 156 -9.31 -6.27 -5.49
CA ASP A 156 -9.59 -7.52 -6.20
C ASP A 156 -8.73 -8.70 -5.65
N LEU A 157 -8.77 -8.87 -4.32
CA LEU A 157 -8.06 -9.93 -3.58
C LEU A 157 -9.01 -10.92 -2.87
N GLY A 158 -10.32 -10.85 -3.14
CA GLY A 158 -11.36 -11.60 -2.44
C GLY A 158 -12.34 -12.27 -3.39
#